data_AF-A0ABD3NBN4-F1
#
_entry.id   AF-A0ABD3NBN4-F1
#
_cell.length_a   1.000
_cell.length_b   1.000
_cell.length_c   1.000
_cell.angle_alpha   90.00
_cell.angle_beta   90.00
_cell.angle_gamma   90.00
#
_symmetry.space_group_name_H-M   'P 1'
#
loop_
_entity.id
_entity.type
_entity.pdbx_description
1 polymer ?
#
loop_
_entity_poly.entity_id
_entity_poly.type
_entity_poly.pdbx_seq_one_letter_code
_entity_poly.pdbx_strand_id
1 'polypeptide(L)'
;MTFIREAWRRLSFTSSNHARDKEIRQLKKVIKKTMKVQKRDVVGIVDIMFTVGTKETNTFSEKNDALRDQGESYYVRVKNDICSKERMLVVWIKLAADRQEFITDLVIGSTRPNHEHFFFGDKEGYHAIMHPQLRGMGAADPTLCLWCKKDGTKSRHICDLQITYTKVRCSLAGSMFCFALINIDSDSFSSQENQIELVRKNYEKLPLCLSKLGCAYANIWILWTTKDVMRLTDTTHIERELQDYSAMLRASPEDPMLIKMVETANRRLREAQIQEENHAKDIPHDDIVYVKQFLALSKHDMNKMKYTFKTSLDSDGDGKITVQDYVAFLSEPLSMAGFIRQIFALSSNQNLDSDNYLNANLMMDIGSTLKATAVFCMLSSSDLLKFVFACYDEDGYGTIDNNEFKQMLASFHPRHSDEHVARALKEFDLTVGGSMSFETFESLIKKLPHLLYPAFRVQEKMQKRFMGRRFWKRKLSLYEEAKRLVIEDEEQAKLAERRERKQREEYAADLRLSAIDRFVEKSKKKRRRRHKL
;
A
#
# COMPACT_ATOMS: atom_id res chain seq x y z
N MET A 1 48.92 -30.51 23.41
CA MET A 1 48.24 -30.53 22.09
C MET A 1 46.71 -30.32 22.17
N THR A 2 46.01 -30.90 23.15
CA THR A 2 44.56 -30.72 23.38
C THR A 2 44.17 -29.30 23.81
N PHE A 3 44.92 -28.68 24.72
CA PHE A 3 44.67 -27.33 25.23
C PHE A 3 44.78 -26.24 24.15
N ILE A 4 45.77 -26.36 23.25
CA ILE A 4 45.95 -25.44 22.11
C ILE A 4 44.81 -25.59 21.10
N ARG A 5 44.32 -26.81 20.86
CA ARG A 5 43.16 -27.07 20.00
C ARG A 5 41.86 -26.51 20.59
N GLU A 6 41.67 -26.57 21.90
CA GLU A 6 40.50 -25.96 22.56
C GLU A 6 40.58 -24.44 22.61
N ALA A 7 41.75 -23.85 22.88
CA ALA A 7 41.95 -22.41 22.81
C ALA A 7 41.71 -21.88 21.39
N TRP A 8 42.21 -22.58 20.36
CA TRP A 8 41.93 -22.26 18.96
C TRP A 8 40.45 -22.42 18.59
N ARG A 9 39.75 -23.45 19.10
CA ARG A 9 38.29 -23.58 18.91
C ARG A 9 37.52 -22.46 19.58
N ARG A 10 37.91 -22.03 20.78
CA ARG A 10 37.26 -20.92 21.48
C ARG A 10 37.52 -19.59 20.76
N LEU A 11 38.75 -19.34 20.33
CA LEU A 11 39.11 -18.14 19.55
C LEU A 11 38.45 -18.11 18.16
N SER A 12 38.34 -19.26 17.48
CA SER A 12 37.64 -19.33 16.19
C SER A 12 36.12 -19.19 16.36
N PHE A 13 35.56 -19.72 17.46
CA PHE A 13 34.14 -19.56 17.79
C PHE A 13 33.77 -18.12 18.15
N THR A 14 34.57 -17.45 18.98
CA THR A 14 34.35 -16.03 19.33
C THR A 14 34.52 -15.11 18.13
N SER A 15 35.54 -15.34 17.30
CA SER A 15 35.75 -14.61 16.05
C SER A 15 34.61 -14.83 15.04
N SER A 16 34.12 -16.08 14.92
CA SER A 16 32.97 -16.42 14.07
C SER A 16 31.67 -15.75 14.54
N ASN A 17 31.43 -15.68 15.86
CA ASN A 17 30.26 -14.97 16.41
C ASN A 17 30.37 -13.46 16.20
N HIS A 18 31.54 -12.86 16.41
CA HIS A 18 31.74 -11.44 16.15
C HIS A 18 31.51 -11.07 14.66
N ALA A 19 31.98 -11.93 13.75
CA ALA A 19 31.75 -11.77 12.31
C ALA A 19 30.25 -11.86 11.97
N ARG A 20 29.54 -12.84 12.55
CA ARG A 20 28.08 -12.99 12.41
C ARG A 20 27.34 -11.76 12.94
N ASP A 21 27.69 -11.25 14.11
CA ASP A 21 27.04 -10.08 14.71
C ASP A 21 27.29 -8.80 13.91
N LYS A 22 28.47 -8.68 13.30
CA LYS A 22 28.78 -7.58 12.38
C LYS A 22 27.91 -7.66 11.13
N GLU A 23 27.72 -8.86 10.57
CA GLU A 23 26.88 -9.13 9.41
C GLU A 23 25.41 -8.81 9.71
N ILE A 24 24.87 -9.29 10.83
CA ILE A 24 23.50 -8.97 11.28
C ILE A 24 23.33 -7.46 11.47
N ARG A 25 24.30 -6.77 12.08
CA ARG A 25 24.25 -5.30 12.23
C ARG A 25 24.20 -4.57 10.89
N GLN A 26 24.95 -5.03 9.89
CA GLN A 26 24.90 -4.47 8.53
C GLN A 26 23.53 -4.73 7.88
N LEU A 27 23.02 -5.96 7.97
CA LEU A 27 21.70 -6.32 7.45
C LEU A 27 20.59 -5.51 8.12
N LYS A 28 20.61 -5.33 9.46
CA LYS A 28 19.65 -4.46 10.17
C LYS A 28 19.66 -3.03 9.62
N LYS A 29 20.82 -2.46 9.28
CA LYS A 29 20.91 -1.11 8.68
C LYS A 29 20.26 -1.07 7.29
N VAL A 30 20.57 -2.05 6.44
CA VAL A 30 20.00 -2.16 5.09
C VAL A 30 18.49 -2.35 5.16
N ILE A 31 18.02 -3.27 6.02
CA ILE A 31 16.60 -3.55 6.24
C ILE A 31 15.88 -2.32 6.79
N LYS A 32 16.44 -1.59 7.77
CA LYS A 32 15.82 -0.33 8.24
C LYS A 32 15.71 0.70 7.13
N LYS A 33 16.72 0.79 6.25
CA LYS A 33 16.69 1.68 5.08
C LYS A 33 15.59 1.27 4.09
N THR A 34 15.49 -0.02 3.75
CA THR A 34 14.46 -0.54 2.83
C THR A 34 13.06 -0.60 3.44
N MET A 35 12.91 -0.87 4.74
CA MET A 35 11.63 -0.86 5.44
C MET A 35 11.12 0.56 5.67
N LYS A 36 11.97 1.56 5.88
CA LYS A 36 11.53 2.96 5.84
C LYS A 36 11.03 3.37 4.45
N VAL A 37 11.61 2.78 3.40
CA VAL A 37 11.15 2.95 2.01
C VAL A 37 9.82 2.21 1.77
N GLN A 38 9.59 1.05 2.40
CA GLN A 38 8.34 0.28 2.29
C GLN A 38 7.25 0.70 3.28
N LYS A 39 7.59 1.37 4.38
CA LYS A 39 6.66 2.02 5.31
C LYS A 39 6.08 3.25 4.64
N ARG A 40 5.23 3.01 3.65
CA ARG A 40 3.95 3.71 3.63
C ARG A 40 3.25 3.24 4.90
N ASP A 41 3.17 4.08 5.91
CA ASP A 41 2.32 3.76 7.06
C ASP A 41 0.95 3.40 6.50
N VAL A 42 0.49 2.17 6.74
CA VAL A 42 -0.87 1.77 6.38
C VAL A 42 -1.78 2.53 7.34
N VAL A 43 -2.22 3.69 6.89
CA VAL A 43 -3.11 4.58 7.63
C VAL A 43 -4.53 4.25 7.21
N GLY A 44 -5.36 3.89 8.20
CA GLY A 44 -6.77 3.56 7.99
C GLY A 44 -7.68 4.53 8.74
N ILE A 45 -8.94 4.62 8.31
CA ILE A 45 -9.97 5.36 9.05
C ILE A 45 -10.30 4.57 10.32
N VAL A 46 -10.11 5.22 11.46
CA VAL A 46 -10.41 4.68 12.80
C VAL A 46 -11.75 5.21 13.32
N ASP A 47 -12.10 6.44 12.98
CA ASP A 47 -13.34 7.05 13.47
C ASP A 47 -13.95 8.00 12.43
N ILE A 48 -15.27 8.13 12.47
CA ILE A 48 -16.03 9.05 11.61
C ILE A 48 -16.97 9.83 12.54
N MET A 49 -17.05 11.14 12.36
CA MET A 49 -18.01 11.96 13.09
C MET A 49 -18.65 13.04 12.23
N PHE A 50 -19.70 13.63 12.77
CA PHE A 50 -20.51 14.65 12.11
C PHE A 50 -20.54 15.92 12.95
N THR A 51 -20.47 17.08 12.29
CA THR A 51 -20.86 18.37 12.88
C THR A 51 -21.99 19.00 12.08
N VAL A 52 -22.91 19.69 12.75
CA VAL A 52 -24.08 20.29 12.12
C VAL A 52 -24.10 21.80 12.30
N GLY A 53 -24.14 22.51 11.18
CA GLY A 53 -24.16 23.96 11.12
C GLY A 53 -22.78 24.61 11.27
N THR A 54 -22.71 25.90 10.96
CA THR A 54 -21.46 26.66 10.91
C THR A 54 -20.86 26.90 12.29
N LYS A 55 -21.70 27.17 13.29
CA LYS A 55 -21.25 27.45 14.67
C LYS A 55 -20.55 26.25 15.30
N GLU A 56 -21.16 25.07 15.23
CA GLU A 56 -20.56 23.84 15.79
C GLU A 56 -19.27 23.48 15.05
N THR A 57 -19.32 23.48 13.70
CA THR A 57 -18.19 23.15 12.85
C THR A 57 -16.98 24.03 13.11
N ASN A 58 -17.16 25.35 13.27
CA ASN A 58 -16.06 26.27 13.56
C ASN A 58 -15.46 26.03 14.95
N THR A 59 -16.31 25.87 15.98
CA THR A 59 -15.82 25.59 17.34
C THR A 59 -15.09 24.26 17.45
N PHE A 60 -15.50 23.26 16.66
CA PHE A 60 -14.82 21.98 16.58
C PHE A 60 -13.49 22.10 15.82
N SER A 61 -13.47 22.83 14.70
CA SER A 61 -12.25 23.07 13.92
C SER A 61 -11.16 23.72 14.77
N GLU A 62 -11.49 24.78 15.53
CA GLU A 62 -10.52 25.48 16.40
C GLU A 62 -9.91 24.55 17.46
N LYS A 63 -10.73 23.70 18.08
CA LYS A 63 -10.25 22.71 19.05
C LYS A 63 -9.40 21.63 18.38
N ASN A 64 -9.79 21.20 17.18
CA ASN A 64 -9.09 20.17 16.42
C ASN A 64 -7.73 20.67 15.89
N ASP A 65 -7.64 21.94 15.48
CA ASP A 65 -6.39 22.59 15.11
C ASP A 65 -5.45 22.71 16.32
N ALA A 66 -5.97 23.07 17.50
CA ALA A 66 -5.17 23.10 18.72
C ALA A 66 -4.61 21.73 19.13
N LEU A 67 -5.36 20.64 18.90
CA LEU A 67 -4.89 19.27 19.12
C LEU A 67 -3.83 18.86 18.09
N ARG A 68 -4.00 19.27 16.82
CA ARG A 68 -3.01 19.07 15.76
C ARG A 68 -1.68 19.75 16.12
N ASP A 69 -1.73 20.99 16.59
CA ASP A 69 -0.53 21.76 16.95
C ASP A 69 0.20 21.19 18.19
N GLN A 70 -0.51 20.45 19.05
CA GLN A 70 0.05 19.71 20.18
C GLN A 70 0.57 18.31 19.81
N GLY A 71 0.42 17.89 18.55
CA GLY A 71 0.82 16.55 18.08
C GLY A 71 -0.08 15.42 18.56
N GLU A 72 -1.30 15.73 19.01
CA GLU A 72 -2.29 14.74 19.42
C GLU A 72 -3.15 14.28 18.23
N SER A 73 -3.94 13.23 18.43
CA SER A 73 -4.78 12.67 17.37
C SER A 73 -5.90 13.64 16.98
N TYR A 74 -5.99 13.98 15.70
CA TYR A 74 -6.94 14.96 15.17
C TYR A 74 -7.81 14.37 14.06
N TYR A 75 -8.86 15.10 13.68
CA TYR A 75 -9.79 14.76 12.60
C TYR A 75 -9.49 15.56 11.32
N VAL A 76 -9.72 14.94 10.17
CA VAL A 76 -9.60 15.56 8.84
C VAL A 76 -11.00 15.75 8.28
N ARG A 77 -11.30 16.93 7.74
CA ARG A 77 -12.58 17.24 7.09
C ARG A 77 -12.65 16.53 5.74
N VAL A 78 -13.75 15.81 5.48
CA VAL A 78 -14.03 15.17 4.20
C VAL A 78 -14.37 16.23 3.16
N LYS A 79 -13.91 16.03 1.92
CA LYS A 79 -14.19 16.94 0.80
C LYS A 79 -15.68 16.88 0.44
N ASN A 80 -16.28 18.07 0.32
CA ASN A 80 -17.72 18.32 0.13
C ASN A 80 -18.56 18.03 1.38
N ASP A 81 -19.30 19.05 1.82
CA ASP A 81 -20.29 18.92 2.88
C ASP A 81 -21.55 18.24 2.33
N ILE A 82 -22.50 17.85 3.19
CA ILE A 82 -23.83 17.37 2.81
C ILE A 82 -24.83 18.52 3.07
N CYS A 83 -25.22 19.25 2.03
CA CYS A 83 -26.14 20.40 2.17
C CYS A 83 -27.62 19.96 2.20
N SER A 84 -28.24 19.93 3.38
CA SER A 84 -29.70 19.97 3.48
C SER A 84 -30.18 21.44 3.38
N LYS A 85 -31.37 21.68 2.82
CA LYS A 85 -31.92 23.01 2.45
C LYS A 85 -31.89 24.07 3.57
N GLU A 86 -31.64 23.70 4.82
CA GLU A 86 -31.54 24.62 5.96
C GLU A 86 -30.32 24.38 6.88
N ARG A 87 -29.49 23.33 6.66
CA ARG A 87 -28.38 22.95 7.57
C ARG A 87 -27.20 22.32 6.82
N MET A 88 -26.00 22.86 7.07
CA MET A 88 -24.72 22.28 6.62
C MET A 88 -24.37 21.08 7.50
N LEU A 89 -24.13 19.91 6.92
CA LEU A 89 -23.62 18.72 7.61
C LEU A 89 -22.20 18.42 7.13
N VAL A 90 -21.22 18.44 8.02
CA VAL A 90 -19.81 18.17 7.70
C VAL A 90 -19.40 16.81 8.24
N VAL A 91 -18.71 16.02 7.42
CA VAL A 91 -18.15 14.72 7.81
C VAL A 91 -16.67 14.87 8.12
N TRP A 92 -16.26 14.30 9.24
CA TRP A 92 -14.88 14.31 9.71
C TRP A 92 -14.39 12.88 9.90
N ILE A 93 -13.16 12.59 9.49
CA ILE A 93 -12.54 11.26 9.60
C ILE A 93 -11.27 11.34 10.45
N LYS A 94 -11.03 10.32 11.27
CA LYS A 94 -9.82 10.18 12.06
C LYS A 94 -8.96 9.07 11.48
N LEU A 95 -7.71 9.39 11.22
CA LEU A 95 -6.74 8.47 10.64
C LEU A 95 -5.76 8.01 11.72
N ALA A 96 -5.42 6.71 11.74
CA ALA A 96 -4.36 6.18 12.58
C ALA A 96 -3.65 5.01 11.91
N ALA A 97 -2.53 4.56 12.51
CA ALA A 97 -1.76 3.41 12.04
C ALA A 97 -2.07 2.10 12.81
N ASP A 98 -2.99 2.12 13.78
CA ASP A 98 -3.34 0.93 14.56
C ASP A 98 -4.39 0.08 13.85
N ARG A 99 -3.94 -1.06 13.31
CA ARG A 99 -4.76 -1.98 12.49
C ARG A 99 -5.96 -2.55 13.24
N GLN A 100 -5.90 -2.65 14.57
CA GLN A 100 -7.02 -3.18 15.36
C GLN A 100 -8.19 -2.20 15.46
N GLU A 101 -7.96 -0.91 15.19
CA GLU A 101 -8.96 0.13 15.32
C GLU A 101 -9.61 0.53 13.99
N PHE A 102 -9.20 -0.08 12.88
CA PHE A 102 -9.67 0.28 11.54
C PHE A 102 -11.13 -0.11 11.31
N ILE A 103 -11.85 0.77 10.62
CA ILE A 103 -13.19 0.47 10.13
C ILE A 103 -13.05 -0.48 8.94
N THR A 104 -13.61 -1.67 9.12
CA THR A 104 -13.58 -2.79 8.15
C THR A 104 -14.87 -2.92 7.36
N ASP A 105 -15.92 -2.23 7.79
CA ASP A 105 -17.18 -2.16 7.06
C ASP A 105 -17.97 -0.90 7.44
N LEU A 106 -18.73 -0.36 6.48
CA LEU A 106 -19.52 0.86 6.65
C LEU A 106 -20.85 0.77 5.89
N VAL A 107 -21.96 0.90 6.62
CA VAL A 107 -23.32 0.81 6.08
C VAL A 107 -24.09 2.09 6.38
N ILE A 108 -24.82 2.61 5.38
CA ILE A 108 -25.72 3.76 5.55
C ILE A 108 -27.09 3.23 5.98
N GLY A 109 -27.67 3.80 7.03
CA GLY A 109 -29.01 3.43 7.51
C GLY A 109 -29.84 4.62 7.98
N SER A 110 -31.12 4.35 8.23
CA SER A 110 -32.05 5.28 8.87
C SER A 110 -32.10 5.08 10.38
N THR A 111 -32.33 6.14 11.13
CA THR A 111 -32.59 6.12 12.58
C THR A 111 -34.00 5.67 12.95
N ARG A 112 -34.93 5.60 11.99
CA ARG A 112 -36.34 5.24 12.24
C ARG A 112 -36.57 3.74 11.99
N PRO A 113 -37.06 2.97 12.99
CA PRO A 113 -37.33 1.54 12.84
C PRO A 113 -38.28 1.16 11.70
N ASN A 114 -39.22 2.04 11.36
CA ASN A 114 -40.23 1.81 10.32
C ASN A 114 -39.79 2.28 8.92
N HIS A 115 -38.54 2.72 8.75
CA HIS A 115 -38.03 3.19 7.46
C HIS A 115 -37.49 2.01 6.62
N GLU A 116 -37.68 2.05 5.30
CA GLU A 116 -37.22 1.00 4.35
C GLU A 116 -35.72 0.69 4.46
N HIS A 117 -34.94 1.67 4.92
CA HIS A 117 -33.49 1.59 5.07
C HIS A 117 -33.04 1.58 6.53
N PHE A 118 -33.90 1.12 7.45
CA PHE A 118 -33.50 0.84 8.82
C PHE A 118 -32.56 -0.37 8.85
N PHE A 119 -31.40 -0.19 9.48
CA PHE A 119 -30.42 -1.26 9.68
C PHE A 119 -30.14 -1.37 11.17
N PHE A 120 -30.24 -2.58 11.72
CA PHE A 120 -30.01 -2.85 13.14
C PHE A 120 -28.84 -3.84 13.29
N GLY A 121 -27.62 -3.30 13.28
CA GLY A 121 -26.39 -4.08 13.25
C GLY A 121 -25.77 -4.43 14.61
N ASP A 122 -26.40 -4.05 15.73
CA ASP A 122 -25.85 -4.26 17.08
C ASP A 122 -25.55 -5.74 17.38
N LYS A 123 -26.39 -6.65 16.88
CA LYS A 123 -26.19 -8.11 17.05
C LYS A 123 -25.06 -8.68 16.18
N GLU A 124 -24.61 -7.93 15.17
CA GLU A 124 -23.58 -8.33 14.20
C GLU A 124 -22.24 -7.60 14.45
N GLY A 125 -22.14 -6.83 15.53
CA GLY A 125 -20.93 -6.11 15.95
C GLY A 125 -20.73 -4.75 15.27
N TYR A 126 -21.78 -4.17 14.68
CA TYR A 126 -21.72 -2.79 14.16
C TYR A 126 -21.99 -1.77 15.27
N HIS A 127 -21.37 -0.60 15.15
CA HIS A 127 -21.55 0.53 16.03
C HIS A 127 -22.17 1.69 15.24
N ALA A 128 -23.21 2.31 15.79
CA ALA A 128 -23.89 3.44 15.16
C ALA A 128 -23.16 4.76 15.40
N ILE A 129 -22.82 5.46 14.32
CA ILE A 129 -22.29 6.81 14.28
C ILE A 129 -23.44 7.75 13.91
N MET A 130 -23.90 8.53 14.89
CA MET A 130 -25.06 9.41 14.73
C MET A 130 -24.88 10.73 15.46
N HIS A 131 -25.38 11.80 14.86
CA HIS A 131 -25.51 13.09 15.53
C HIS A 131 -26.93 13.26 16.12
N PRO A 132 -27.11 13.87 17.31
CA PRO A 132 -28.43 14.04 17.93
C PRO A 132 -29.47 14.73 17.05
N GLN A 133 -29.03 15.65 16.19
CA GLN A 133 -29.90 16.39 15.27
C GLN A 133 -30.28 15.61 13.98
N LEU A 134 -29.73 14.41 13.78
CA LEU A 134 -30.03 13.51 12.64
C LEU A 134 -30.97 12.36 13.04
N ARG A 135 -31.65 12.48 14.19
CA ARG A 135 -32.59 11.46 14.72
C ARG A 135 -33.99 11.52 14.10
N GLY A 136 -34.26 12.48 13.21
CA GLY A 136 -35.57 12.64 12.60
C GLY A 136 -36.71 12.92 13.60
N MET A 137 -36.45 13.68 14.67
CA MET A 137 -37.45 14.00 15.70
C MET A 137 -38.48 15.03 15.20
N GLY A 138 -38.12 15.91 14.25
CA GLY A 138 -39.03 16.76 13.49
C GLY A 138 -39.48 16.15 12.16
N ALA A 139 -40.60 16.64 11.62
CA ALA A 139 -41.17 16.17 10.34
C ALA A 139 -40.24 16.38 9.12
N ALA A 140 -39.30 17.34 9.21
CA ALA A 140 -38.33 17.69 8.16
C ALA A 140 -36.87 17.35 8.53
N ASP A 141 -36.62 16.74 9.69
CA ASP A 141 -35.26 16.42 10.11
C ASP A 141 -34.75 15.15 9.39
N PRO A 142 -33.51 15.15 8.87
CA PRO A 142 -32.90 13.97 8.26
C PRO A 142 -32.74 12.84 9.29
N THR A 143 -32.77 11.60 8.80
CA THR A 143 -32.70 10.37 9.61
C THR A 143 -31.39 9.61 9.42
N LEU A 144 -30.32 10.29 9.01
CA LEU A 144 -29.05 9.66 8.62
C LEU A 144 -28.30 9.03 9.81
N CYS A 145 -27.94 7.76 9.66
CA CYS A 145 -27.01 7.02 10.52
C CYS A 145 -25.96 6.31 9.66
N LEU A 146 -24.71 6.25 10.14
CA LEU A 146 -23.69 5.36 9.60
C LEU A 146 -23.41 4.25 10.62
N TRP A 147 -23.36 3.01 10.16
CA TRP A 147 -23.02 1.86 10.96
C TRP A 147 -21.63 1.38 10.58
N CYS A 148 -20.70 1.35 11.52
CA CYS A 148 -19.32 0.92 11.27
C CYS A 148 -18.99 -0.38 12.02
N LYS A 149 -18.18 -1.24 11.42
CA LYS A 149 -17.68 -2.46 12.07
C LYS A 149 -16.16 -2.45 12.11
N LYS A 150 -15.59 -2.75 13.27
CA LYS A 150 -14.14 -2.89 13.49
C LYS A 150 -13.85 -4.35 13.76
N ASP A 151 -13.09 -4.99 12.88
CA ASP A 151 -12.76 -6.41 12.99
C ASP A 151 -11.28 -6.62 12.67
N GLY A 152 -10.46 -6.78 13.71
CA GLY A 152 -9.01 -6.94 13.56
C GLY A 152 -8.57 -8.20 12.82
N THR A 153 -9.50 -9.13 12.50
CA THR A 153 -9.20 -10.33 11.71
C THR A 153 -9.28 -10.09 10.20
N LYS A 154 -9.99 -9.03 9.76
CA LYS A 154 -10.15 -8.71 8.34
C LYS A 154 -8.97 -7.90 7.83
N SER A 155 -8.40 -8.33 6.70
CA SER A 155 -7.33 -7.59 6.02
C SER A 155 -7.83 -6.35 5.27
N ARG A 156 -9.13 -6.32 4.92
CA ARG A 156 -9.78 -5.22 4.19
C ARG A 156 -10.25 -4.14 5.16
N HIS A 157 -9.82 -2.90 4.97
CA HIS A 157 -10.29 -1.73 5.72
C HIS A 157 -10.50 -0.51 4.83
N ILE A 158 -11.11 0.53 5.39
CA ILE A 158 -11.38 1.80 4.73
C ILE A 158 -10.14 2.69 4.80
N CYS A 159 -9.62 3.09 3.63
CA CYS A 159 -8.49 4.00 3.49
C CYS A 159 -8.93 5.47 3.40
N ASP A 160 -9.98 5.73 2.62
CA ASP A 160 -10.49 7.08 2.38
C ASP A 160 -12.01 7.08 2.13
N LEU A 161 -12.64 8.22 2.37
CA LEU A 161 -14.08 8.46 2.21
C LEU A 161 -14.32 9.78 1.48
N GLN A 162 -15.14 9.76 0.43
CA GLN A 162 -15.46 10.92 -0.40
C GLN A 162 -16.98 11.08 -0.59
N ILE A 163 -17.44 12.33 -0.78
CA ILE A 163 -18.86 12.65 -0.97
C ILE A 163 -19.06 13.34 -2.32
N THR A 164 -20.05 12.88 -3.08
CA THR A 164 -20.42 13.49 -4.38
C THR A 164 -21.91 13.79 -4.47
N TYR A 165 -22.27 14.77 -5.28
CA TYR A 165 -23.66 15.10 -5.59
C TYR A 165 -24.13 14.48 -6.90
N THR A 166 -25.44 14.24 -7.03
CA THR A 166 -26.07 13.79 -8.28
C THR A 166 -26.97 14.89 -8.82
N LYS A 167 -26.74 15.33 -10.07
CA LYS A 167 -27.57 16.35 -10.74
C LYS A 167 -28.91 15.72 -11.16
N VAL A 168 -30.03 16.31 -10.74
CA VAL A 168 -31.37 15.90 -11.20
C VAL A 168 -31.83 16.90 -12.28
N ARG A 169 -32.04 16.45 -13.52
CA ARG A 169 -32.77 17.24 -14.53
C ARG A 169 -34.26 17.16 -14.22
N CYS A 170 -34.86 18.22 -13.71
CA CYS A 170 -36.31 18.30 -13.54
C CYS A 170 -36.96 18.68 -14.87
N SER A 171 -37.78 17.79 -15.44
CA SER A 171 -38.51 17.97 -16.70
C SER A 171 -40.00 18.30 -16.51
N LEU A 172 -40.35 19.07 -15.48
CA LEU A 172 -41.73 19.49 -15.24
C LEU A 172 -41.76 20.99 -14.89
N ALA A 173 -41.88 21.81 -15.93
CA ALA A 173 -42.35 23.18 -15.81
C ALA A 173 -43.80 23.14 -15.34
N GLY A 174 -44.08 23.52 -14.10
CA GLY A 174 -45.46 23.60 -13.63
C GLY A 174 -45.74 23.60 -12.13
N SER A 175 -44.74 23.50 -11.25
CA SER A 175 -44.98 23.78 -9.82
C SER A 175 -44.04 24.85 -9.30
N MET A 176 -44.57 25.73 -8.46
CA MET A 176 -43.88 26.80 -7.71
C MET A 176 -42.87 26.25 -6.69
N PHE A 177 -42.01 25.31 -7.10
CA PHE A 177 -40.89 24.76 -6.33
C PHE A 177 -39.53 25.06 -7.00
N CYS A 178 -39.51 25.76 -8.13
CA CYS A 178 -38.32 25.91 -8.98
C CYS A 178 -37.50 27.20 -8.84
N PHE A 179 -37.81 28.12 -7.92
CA PHE A 179 -37.14 29.45 -7.90
C PHE A 179 -36.15 29.73 -6.76
N ALA A 180 -35.72 28.74 -5.98
CA ALA A 180 -34.70 28.94 -4.93
C ALA A 180 -33.43 28.08 -5.13
N LEU A 181 -32.94 27.97 -6.38
CA LEU A 181 -31.62 27.45 -6.73
C LEU A 181 -30.75 28.55 -7.36
N ILE A 182 -30.78 29.75 -6.80
CA ILE A 182 -29.92 30.87 -7.19
C ILE A 182 -29.17 31.33 -5.95
N ASN A 183 -28.02 30.69 -5.70
CA ASN A 183 -26.83 31.16 -4.98
C ASN A 183 -25.99 29.96 -4.48
N ILE A 184 -25.71 29.03 -5.38
CA ILE A 184 -24.53 28.17 -5.24
C ILE A 184 -23.67 28.53 -6.46
N ASP A 185 -22.47 29.00 -6.18
CA ASP A 185 -21.49 29.45 -7.14
C ASP A 185 -21.29 28.46 -8.30
N SER A 186 -20.81 29.02 -9.41
CA SER A 186 -20.62 28.51 -10.76
C SER A 186 -19.88 27.18 -10.99
N ASP A 187 -19.89 26.21 -10.05
CA ASP A 187 -19.19 24.91 -10.16
C ASP A 187 -20.10 23.72 -10.53
N SER A 188 -21.33 23.99 -10.95
CA SER A 188 -22.38 22.97 -11.12
C SER A 188 -22.21 22.02 -12.32
N PHE A 189 -21.14 22.11 -13.12
CA PHE A 189 -20.81 21.13 -14.17
C PHE A 189 -20.08 19.87 -13.64
N SER A 190 -19.51 19.91 -12.44
CA SER A 190 -18.53 18.93 -11.91
C SER A 190 -19.08 17.60 -11.35
N SER A 191 -20.39 17.40 -11.21
CA SER A 191 -20.94 16.33 -10.36
C SER A 191 -20.87 14.91 -10.95
N GLN A 192 -20.94 14.77 -12.27
CA GLN A 192 -20.94 13.47 -12.97
C GLN A 192 -19.49 13.01 -13.26
N GLU A 193 -18.65 13.97 -13.62
CA GLU A 193 -17.20 13.90 -13.78
C GLU A 193 -16.48 13.40 -12.52
N ASN A 194 -16.83 13.94 -11.35
CA ASN A 194 -16.27 13.49 -10.07
C ASN A 194 -16.62 12.02 -9.74
N GLN A 195 -17.78 11.53 -10.15
CA GLN A 195 -18.18 10.13 -9.90
C GLN A 195 -17.41 9.15 -10.79
N ILE A 196 -17.16 9.51 -12.07
CA ILE A 196 -16.36 8.69 -13.00
C ILE A 196 -14.89 8.63 -12.53
N GLU A 197 -14.35 9.76 -12.06
CA GLU A 197 -12.99 9.82 -11.51
C GLU A 197 -12.83 8.95 -10.24
N LEU A 198 -13.84 8.93 -9.37
CA LEU A 198 -13.84 8.08 -8.18
C LEU A 198 -13.90 6.59 -8.52
N VAL A 199 -14.73 6.19 -9.51
CA VAL A 199 -14.75 4.80 -10.02
C VAL A 199 -13.38 4.40 -10.56
N ARG A 200 -12.71 5.27 -11.35
CA ARG A 200 -11.37 5.02 -11.89
C ARG A 200 -10.29 4.93 -10.80
N LYS A 201 -10.49 5.62 -9.67
CA LYS A 201 -9.62 5.55 -8.48
C LYS A 201 -9.97 4.38 -7.54
N ASN A 202 -10.77 3.40 -7.99
CA ASN A 202 -11.23 2.25 -7.21
C ASN A 202 -12.07 2.59 -5.98
N TYR A 203 -12.76 3.74 -5.99
CA TYR A 203 -13.76 4.01 -4.97
C TYR A 203 -15.06 3.26 -5.27
N GLU A 204 -15.57 2.58 -4.26
CA GLU A 204 -16.85 1.89 -4.31
C GLU A 204 -17.96 2.80 -3.79
N LYS A 205 -19.04 2.94 -4.55
CA LYS A 205 -20.21 3.72 -4.16
C LYS A 205 -21.06 2.92 -3.18
N LEU A 206 -21.39 3.50 -2.02
CA LEU A 206 -22.37 2.89 -1.13
C LEU A 206 -23.77 2.88 -1.79
N PRO A 207 -24.54 1.80 -1.65
CA PRO A 207 -25.76 1.57 -2.44
C PRO A 207 -26.91 2.55 -2.14
N LEU A 208 -26.83 3.30 -1.03
CA LEU A 208 -27.90 4.19 -0.60
C LEU A 208 -27.58 5.68 -0.89
N CYS A 209 -28.45 6.33 -1.67
CA CYS A 209 -28.40 7.79 -1.86
C CYS A 209 -28.98 8.51 -0.64
N LEU A 210 -28.29 9.54 -0.17
CA LEU A 210 -28.65 10.27 1.05
C LEU A 210 -29.99 11.00 0.96
N SER A 211 -30.48 11.31 -0.25
CA SER A 211 -31.80 11.94 -0.45
C SER A 211 -32.95 11.10 0.10
N LYS A 212 -32.81 9.77 0.09
CA LYS A 212 -33.80 8.85 0.68
C LYS A 212 -33.91 8.96 2.20
N LEU A 213 -32.98 9.64 2.86
CA LEU A 213 -32.92 9.82 4.32
C LEU A 213 -33.22 11.26 4.76
N GLY A 214 -33.74 12.12 3.85
CA GLY A 214 -33.91 13.56 4.09
C GLY A 214 -32.63 14.38 3.87
N CYS A 215 -31.59 13.72 3.33
CA CYS A 215 -30.33 14.28 2.82
C CYS A 215 -30.48 15.17 1.57
N ALA A 216 -29.38 15.82 1.17
CA ALA A 216 -29.18 16.24 -0.22
C ALA A 216 -29.11 15.01 -1.15
N TYR A 217 -29.23 15.21 -2.48
CA TYR A 217 -28.89 14.18 -3.48
C TYR A 217 -27.37 13.93 -3.53
N ALA A 218 -26.86 13.28 -2.48
CA ALA A 218 -25.46 12.98 -2.28
C ALA A 218 -25.24 11.47 -2.13
N ASN A 219 -24.06 11.01 -2.54
CA ASN A 219 -23.60 9.63 -2.44
C ASN A 219 -22.26 9.60 -1.69
N ILE A 220 -22.06 8.57 -0.88
CA ILE A 220 -20.81 8.31 -0.18
C ILE A 220 -20.02 7.26 -0.96
N TRP A 221 -18.73 7.52 -1.13
CA TRP A 221 -17.78 6.67 -1.82
C TRP A 221 -16.66 6.26 -0.87
N ILE A 222 -16.28 4.98 -0.90
CA ILE A 222 -15.27 4.40 -0.03
C ILE A 222 -14.11 3.87 -0.87
N LEU A 223 -12.88 4.22 -0.49
CA LEU A 223 -11.70 3.52 -0.97
C LEU A 223 -11.35 2.41 0.01
N TRP A 224 -11.38 1.19 -0.50
CA TRP A 224 -10.91 0.03 0.25
C TRP A 224 -9.42 -0.16 0.06
N THR A 225 -8.78 -0.79 1.03
CA THR A 225 -7.41 -1.26 0.88
C THR A 225 -7.30 -2.21 -0.31
N THR A 226 -6.57 -1.79 -1.33
CA THR A 226 -5.90 -2.71 -2.25
C THR A 226 -4.80 -3.41 -1.46
N LYS A 227 -4.74 -4.74 -1.51
CA LYS A 227 -3.73 -5.51 -0.76
C LYS A 227 -2.33 -4.97 -1.07
N ASP A 228 -1.43 -5.12 -0.10
CA ASP A 228 0.04 -4.95 -0.16
C ASP A 228 0.67 -5.81 -1.29
N VAL A 229 0.30 -5.54 -2.54
CA VAL A 229 1.05 -5.92 -3.71
C VAL A 229 2.21 -4.93 -3.73
N MET A 230 3.43 -5.44 -3.61
CA MET A 230 4.61 -4.67 -3.97
C MET A 230 4.39 -4.17 -5.39
N ARG A 231 4.03 -2.90 -5.55
CA ARG A 231 4.07 -2.25 -6.85
C ARG A 231 5.52 -1.89 -7.11
N LEU A 232 6.09 -2.55 -8.11
CA LEU A 232 7.30 -2.09 -8.78
C LEU A 232 6.87 -0.86 -9.60
N THR A 233 7.34 0.31 -9.16
CA THR A 233 7.28 1.66 -9.76
C THR A 233 5.88 2.27 -9.98
N ASP A 234 5.52 3.27 -9.17
CA ASP A 234 4.30 4.07 -9.36
C ASP A 234 4.38 4.98 -10.61
N THR A 235 5.57 5.24 -11.15
CA THR A 235 5.81 6.14 -12.29
C THR A 235 5.27 5.59 -13.61
N THR A 236 5.48 4.31 -13.91
CA THR A 236 5.03 3.69 -15.17
C THR A 236 3.51 3.70 -15.32
N HIS A 237 2.78 3.52 -14.22
CA HIS A 237 1.32 3.61 -14.18
C HIS A 237 0.85 5.05 -14.43
N ILE A 238 1.50 6.04 -13.82
CA ILE A 238 1.14 7.45 -14.01
C ILE A 238 1.48 7.91 -15.45
N GLU A 239 2.54 7.38 -16.05
CA GLU A 239 2.89 7.64 -17.46
C GLU A 239 1.86 7.07 -18.43
N ARG A 240 1.36 5.86 -18.19
CA ARG A 240 0.27 5.28 -18.99
C ARG A 240 -1.05 6.04 -18.81
N GLU A 241 -1.40 6.44 -17.58
CA GLU A 241 -2.54 7.34 -17.35
C GLU A 241 -2.41 8.65 -18.17
N LEU A 242 -1.21 9.23 -18.22
CA LEU A 242 -0.91 10.41 -19.03
C LEU A 242 -1.05 10.16 -20.52
N GLN A 243 -0.62 8.99 -21.00
CA GLN A 243 -0.80 8.59 -22.39
C GLN A 243 -2.29 8.51 -22.74
N ASP A 244 -3.11 7.90 -21.90
CA ASP A 244 -4.57 7.82 -22.08
C ASP A 244 -5.23 9.20 -22.06
N TYR A 245 -4.89 10.06 -21.09
CA TYR A 245 -5.42 11.43 -21.04
C TYR A 245 -4.98 12.25 -22.25
N SER A 246 -3.75 12.07 -22.72
CA SER A 246 -3.25 12.74 -23.92
C SER A 246 -3.94 12.26 -25.20
N ALA A 247 -4.28 10.97 -25.29
CA ALA A 247 -5.03 10.41 -26.40
C ALA A 247 -6.47 10.93 -26.43
N MET A 248 -7.12 11.04 -25.27
CA MET A 248 -8.45 11.65 -25.12
C MET A 248 -8.42 13.15 -25.46
N LEU A 249 -7.36 13.87 -25.06
CA LEU A 249 -7.17 15.29 -25.40
C LEU A 249 -6.99 15.51 -26.91
N ARG A 250 -6.32 14.60 -27.63
CA ARG A 250 -6.25 14.67 -29.10
C ARG A 250 -7.62 14.53 -29.77
N ALA A 251 -8.53 13.76 -29.18
CA ALA A 251 -9.90 13.60 -29.67
C ALA A 251 -10.82 14.78 -29.29
N SER A 252 -10.49 15.54 -28.24
CA SER A 252 -11.25 16.70 -27.77
C SER A 252 -10.31 17.78 -27.20
N PRO A 253 -9.74 18.65 -28.07
CA PRO A 253 -8.61 19.52 -27.73
C PRO A 253 -8.92 20.66 -26.75
N GLU A 254 -10.18 21.08 -26.67
CA GLU A 254 -10.62 22.23 -25.86
C GLU A 254 -11.30 21.82 -24.55
N ASP A 255 -11.32 20.53 -24.21
CA ASP A 255 -11.93 20.07 -22.96
C ASP A 255 -11.09 20.53 -21.75
N PRO A 256 -11.59 21.49 -20.93
CA PRO A 256 -10.86 22.03 -19.79
C PRO A 256 -10.58 20.97 -18.73
N MET A 257 -11.38 19.89 -18.70
CA MET A 257 -11.23 18.80 -17.76
C MET A 257 -10.06 17.90 -18.14
N LEU A 258 -9.94 17.52 -19.41
CA LEU A 258 -8.81 16.72 -19.89
C LEU A 258 -7.49 17.48 -19.70
N ILE A 259 -7.48 18.80 -19.94
CA ILE A 259 -6.32 19.66 -19.65
C ILE A 259 -5.94 19.58 -18.16
N LYS A 260 -6.90 19.74 -17.25
CA LYS A 260 -6.68 19.69 -15.80
C LYS A 260 -6.29 18.30 -15.29
N MET A 261 -6.79 17.23 -15.90
CA MET A 261 -6.43 15.85 -15.59
C MET A 261 -5.00 15.55 -16.05
N VAL A 262 -4.60 15.98 -17.25
CA VAL A 262 -3.22 15.90 -17.75
C VAL A 262 -2.28 16.70 -16.84
N GLU A 263 -2.65 17.90 -16.40
CA GLU A 263 -1.85 18.70 -15.45
C GLU A 263 -1.70 18.01 -14.09
N THR A 264 -2.79 17.45 -13.56
CA THR A 264 -2.79 16.76 -12.26
C THR A 264 -1.97 15.47 -12.31
N ALA A 265 -2.09 14.70 -13.39
CA ALA A 265 -1.30 13.49 -13.63
C ALA A 265 0.18 13.84 -13.83
N ASN A 266 0.50 14.91 -14.57
CA ASN A 266 1.86 15.42 -14.71
C ASN A 266 2.47 15.87 -13.37
N ARG A 267 1.69 16.49 -12.49
CA ARG A 267 2.17 16.85 -11.14
C ARG A 267 2.47 15.60 -10.32
N ARG A 268 1.56 14.62 -10.33
CA ARG A 268 1.77 13.32 -9.67
C ARG A 268 2.98 12.58 -10.23
N LEU A 269 3.18 12.63 -11.55
CA LEU A 269 4.34 12.03 -12.20
C LEU A 269 5.62 12.70 -11.72
N ARG A 270 5.67 14.03 -11.69
CA ARG A 270 6.84 14.77 -11.17
C ARG A 270 7.10 14.47 -9.70
N GLU A 271 6.05 14.43 -8.87
CA GLU A 271 6.18 14.08 -7.45
C GLU A 271 6.72 12.65 -7.27
N ALA A 272 6.21 11.69 -8.04
CA ALA A 272 6.68 10.31 -8.06
C ALA A 272 8.12 10.19 -8.58
N GLN A 273 8.48 10.90 -9.66
CA GLN A 273 9.83 10.94 -10.22
C GLN A 273 10.83 11.59 -9.27
N ILE A 274 10.49 12.70 -8.61
CA ILE A 274 11.34 13.35 -7.59
C ILE A 274 11.53 12.42 -6.38
N GLN A 275 10.48 11.68 -6.00
CA GLN A 275 10.56 10.69 -4.93
C GLN A 275 11.45 9.48 -5.34
N GLU A 276 11.31 8.98 -6.56
CA GLU A 276 12.18 7.95 -7.12
C GLU A 276 13.62 8.42 -7.27
N GLU A 277 13.86 9.67 -7.66
CA GLU A 277 15.19 10.27 -7.75
C GLU A 277 15.82 10.44 -6.36
N ASN A 278 15.06 10.90 -5.37
CA ASN A 278 15.52 10.96 -3.98
C ASN A 278 15.80 9.56 -3.41
N HIS A 279 15.03 8.55 -3.83
CA HIS A 279 15.28 7.15 -3.50
C HIS A 279 16.52 6.59 -4.22
N ALA A 280 16.74 6.95 -5.48
CA ALA A 280 17.90 6.56 -6.26
C ALA A 280 19.21 7.10 -5.66
N LYS A 281 19.19 8.31 -5.07
CA LYS A 281 20.34 8.87 -4.33
C LYS A 281 20.80 8.00 -3.16
N ASP A 282 19.87 7.22 -2.60
CA ASP A 282 20.11 6.36 -1.45
C ASP A 282 20.61 4.95 -1.82
N ILE A 283 20.42 4.55 -3.08
CA ILE A 283 20.90 3.30 -3.64
C ILE A 283 22.27 3.57 -4.26
N PRO A 284 23.32 2.79 -3.94
CA PRO A 284 24.58 2.90 -4.65
C PRO A 284 24.35 2.76 -6.17
N HIS A 285 24.72 3.78 -6.95
CA HIS A 285 24.61 3.73 -8.42
C HIS A 285 25.43 2.57 -9.04
N ASP A 286 26.48 2.14 -8.34
CA ASP A 286 27.28 0.97 -8.71
C ASP A 286 26.63 -0.32 -8.17
N ASP A 287 26.18 -1.17 -9.08
CA ASP A 287 25.54 -2.46 -8.80
C ASP A 287 26.42 -3.40 -7.96
N ILE A 288 27.75 -3.33 -8.09
CA ILE A 288 28.69 -4.15 -7.29
C ILE A 288 28.71 -3.66 -5.85
N VAL A 289 28.69 -2.35 -5.64
CA VAL A 289 28.60 -1.75 -4.30
C VAL A 289 27.25 -2.08 -3.68
N TYR A 290 26.18 -2.02 -4.45
CA TYR A 290 24.84 -2.45 -4.03
C TYR A 290 24.86 -3.89 -3.53
N VAL A 291 25.34 -4.85 -4.35
CA VAL A 291 25.37 -6.28 -3.97
C VAL A 291 26.16 -6.49 -2.68
N LYS A 292 27.31 -5.82 -2.54
CA LYS A 292 28.15 -5.91 -1.34
C LYS A 292 27.41 -5.46 -0.09
N GLN A 293 26.64 -4.36 -0.17
CA GLN A 293 25.87 -3.84 0.94
C GLN A 293 24.62 -4.69 1.21
N PHE A 294 23.86 -5.02 0.17
CA PHE A 294 22.62 -5.79 0.22
C PHE A 294 22.81 -7.15 0.89
N LEU A 295 23.84 -7.90 0.48
CA LEU A 295 24.15 -9.22 1.03
C LEU A 295 25.13 -9.17 2.21
N ALA A 296 25.59 -7.99 2.64
CA ALA A 296 26.66 -7.82 3.63
C ALA A 296 27.87 -8.74 3.35
N LEU A 297 28.43 -8.62 2.13
CA LEU A 297 29.52 -9.50 1.67
C LEU A 297 30.89 -9.06 2.17
N SER A 298 31.73 -10.05 2.49
CA SER A 298 33.16 -9.82 2.66
C SER A 298 33.84 -9.56 1.31
N LYS A 299 35.07 -9.01 1.33
CA LYS A 299 35.88 -8.85 0.12
C LYS A 299 36.16 -10.20 -0.56
N HIS A 300 36.33 -11.27 0.23
CA HIS A 300 36.56 -12.62 -0.28
C HIS A 300 35.32 -13.17 -1.00
N ASP A 301 34.14 -13.04 -0.40
CA ASP A 301 32.89 -13.52 -1.01
C ASP A 301 32.58 -12.79 -2.32
N MET A 302 32.83 -11.48 -2.36
CA MET A 302 32.66 -10.68 -3.57
C MET A 302 33.60 -11.15 -4.70
N ASN A 303 34.88 -11.39 -4.38
CA ASN A 303 35.84 -11.92 -5.36
C ASN A 303 35.43 -13.31 -5.86
N LYS A 304 34.86 -14.15 -5.00
CA LYS A 304 34.36 -15.47 -5.38
C LYS A 304 33.19 -15.37 -6.35
N MET A 305 32.23 -14.47 -6.12
CA MET A 305 31.13 -14.22 -7.06
C MET A 305 31.65 -13.73 -8.43
N LYS A 306 32.59 -12.78 -8.44
CA LYS A 306 33.24 -12.29 -9.66
C LYS A 306 33.99 -13.39 -10.41
N TYR A 307 34.66 -14.28 -9.67
CA TYR A 307 35.36 -15.42 -10.26
C TYR A 307 34.39 -16.41 -10.91
N THR A 308 33.26 -16.71 -10.27
CA THR A 308 32.20 -17.55 -10.87
C THR A 308 31.67 -16.96 -12.17
N PHE A 309 31.43 -15.65 -12.21
CA PHE A 309 31.04 -14.96 -13.45
C PHE A 309 32.09 -15.14 -14.55
N LYS A 310 33.34 -14.76 -14.26
CA LYS A 310 34.44 -14.81 -15.24
C LYS A 310 34.75 -16.22 -15.77
N THR A 311 34.57 -17.25 -14.95
CA THR A 311 34.96 -18.62 -15.33
C THR A 311 33.82 -19.45 -15.93
N SER A 312 32.58 -19.14 -15.60
CA SER A 312 31.43 -20.00 -15.95
C SER A 312 30.42 -19.34 -16.87
N LEU A 313 30.47 -18.01 -17.03
CA LEU A 313 29.51 -17.24 -17.83
C LEU A 313 30.23 -16.48 -18.96
N ASP A 314 31.23 -15.68 -18.61
CA ASP A 314 32.01 -14.81 -19.52
C ASP A 314 33.20 -15.56 -20.13
N SER A 315 32.92 -16.52 -21.03
CA SER A 315 33.94 -17.42 -21.60
C SER A 315 34.82 -16.76 -22.66
N ASP A 316 34.28 -15.77 -23.37
CA ASP A 316 34.98 -14.94 -24.36
C ASP A 316 35.73 -13.77 -23.69
N GLY A 317 35.41 -13.45 -22.43
CA GLY A 317 36.14 -12.48 -21.63
C GLY A 317 35.85 -11.03 -22.02
N ASP A 318 34.73 -10.78 -22.71
CA ASP A 318 34.29 -9.45 -23.10
C ASP A 318 33.60 -8.70 -21.93
N GLY A 319 33.36 -9.41 -20.82
CA GLY A 319 32.75 -8.87 -19.61
C GLY A 319 31.24 -8.66 -19.71
N LYS A 320 30.61 -9.16 -20.77
CA LYS A 320 29.18 -9.09 -21.05
C LYS A 320 28.63 -10.48 -21.32
N ILE A 321 27.37 -10.69 -20.99
CA ILE A 321 26.71 -11.97 -21.26
C ILE A 321 25.29 -11.74 -21.78
N THR A 322 24.83 -12.67 -22.60
CA THR A 322 23.44 -12.68 -23.07
C THR A 322 22.55 -13.50 -22.13
N VAL A 323 21.24 -13.37 -22.29
CA VAL A 323 20.27 -14.21 -21.58
C VAL A 323 20.45 -15.69 -21.96
N GLN A 324 20.83 -15.96 -23.21
CA GLN A 324 21.07 -17.31 -23.73
C GLN A 324 22.27 -17.97 -23.04
N ASP A 325 23.35 -17.22 -22.80
CA ASP A 325 24.52 -17.71 -22.06
C ASP A 325 24.13 -18.07 -20.62
N TYR A 326 23.28 -17.26 -19.99
CA TYR A 326 22.79 -17.52 -18.65
C TYR A 326 21.87 -18.74 -18.59
N VAL A 327 21.00 -18.92 -19.58
CA VAL A 327 20.14 -20.12 -19.72
C VAL A 327 21.02 -21.38 -19.87
N ALA A 328 22.06 -21.32 -20.70
CA ALA A 328 23.00 -22.42 -20.88
C ALA A 328 23.78 -22.74 -19.59
N PHE A 329 24.23 -21.71 -18.87
CA PHE A 329 24.89 -21.83 -17.58
C PHE A 329 24.02 -22.53 -16.52
N LEU A 330 22.72 -22.22 -16.48
CA LEU A 330 21.75 -22.91 -15.62
C LEU A 330 21.30 -24.27 -16.18
N SER A 331 21.65 -24.59 -17.42
CA SER A 331 21.18 -25.78 -18.12
C SER A 331 19.65 -25.85 -18.08
N GLU A 332 18.99 -24.73 -18.37
CA GLU A 332 17.54 -24.59 -18.50
C GLU A 332 17.14 -24.64 -19.99
N PRO A 333 15.89 -25.03 -20.31
CA PRO A 333 15.42 -24.97 -21.69
C PRO A 333 15.25 -23.52 -22.14
N LEU A 334 15.41 -23.27 -23.44
CA LEU A 334 15.27 -21.93 -24.04
C LEU A 334 13.89 -21.28 -23.79
N SER A 335 12.85 -22.07 -23.52
CA SER A 335 11.53 -21.54 -23.13
C SER A 335 11.57 -20.72 -21.84
N MET A 336 12.56 -20.96 -20.95
CA MET A 336 12.76 -20.19 -19.72
C MET A 336 13.50 -18.87 -19.96
N ALA A 337 13.99 -18.59 -21.17
CA ALA A 337 14.74 -17.37 -21.47
C ALA A 337 13.90 -16.11 -21.19
N GLY A 338 12.59 -16.14 -21.49
CA GLY A 338 11.69 -15.02 -21.19
C GLY A 338 11.60 -14.72 -19.70
N PHE A 339 11.44 -15.75 -18.87
CA PHE A 339 11.42 -15.59 -17.41
C PHE A 339 12.77 -15.12 -16.86
N ILE A 340 13.88 -15.68 -17.35
CA ILE A 340 15.23 -15.27 -16.94
C ILE A 340 15.50 -13.82 -17.30
N ARG A 341 15.06 -13.36 -18.48
CA ARG A 341 15.13 -11.94 -18.87
C ARG A 341 14.42 -11.04 -17.86
N GLN A 342 13.23 -11.44 -17.38
CA GLN A 342 12.51 -10.67 -16.36
C GLN A 342 13.26 -10.57 -15.03
N ILE A 343 14.02 -11.60 -14.64
CA ILE A 343 14.88 -11.56 -13.44
C ILE A 343 15.92 -10.43 -13.56
N PHE A 344 16.50 -10.25 -14.74
CA PHE A 344 17.48 -9.19 -14.98
C PHE A 344 16.84 -7.82 -15.17
N ALA A 345 15.67 -7.74 -15.80
CA ALA A 345 14.91 -6.52 -15.97
C ALA A 345 14.53 -5.87 -14.62
N LEU A 346 14.19 -6.68 -13.60
CA LEU A 346 13.96 -6.15 -12.25
C LEU A 346 15.17 -5.51 -11.60
N SER A 347 16.36 -5.97 -11.99
CA SER A 347 17.60 -5.57 -11.35
C SER A 347 18.27 -4.41 -12.05
N SER A 348 17.93 -4.12 -13.31
CA SER A 348 18.44 -2.97 -14.03
C SER A 348 17.79 -1.69 -13.51
N ASN A 349 18.60 -0.71 -13.08
CA ASN A 349 18.15 0.65 -12.77
C ASN A 349 17.89 1.49 -14.05
N GLN A 350 17.96 0.87 -15.22
CA GLN A 350 17.70 1.55 -16.48
C GLN A 350 16.18 1.63 -16.64
N ASN A 351 15.66 2.85 -16.78
CA ASN A 351 14.36 3.07 -17.39
C ASN A 351 14.41 2.36 -18.75
N LEU A 352 13.81 1.18 -18.81
CA LEU A 352 13.67 0.46 -20.07
C LEU A 352 12.63 1.26 -20.85
N ASP A 353 13.11 2.19 -21.69
CA ASP A 353 12.32 2.75 -22.77
C ASP A 353 11.57 1.59 -23.45
N SER A 354 10.27 1.77 -23.69
CA SER A 354 9.37 0.72 -24.20
C SER A 354 9.88 -0.02 -25.44
N ASP A 355 10.83 0.58 -26.18
CA ASP A 355 11.45 -0.01 -27.37
C ASP A 355 12.45 -1.14 -27.06
N ASN A 356 12.95 -1.26 -25.82
CA ASN A 356 13.97 -2.25 -25.44
C ASN A 356 13.40 -3.52 -24.76
N TYR A 357 12.10 -3.54 -24.41
CA TYR A 357 11.42 -4.73 -23.89
C TYR A 357 11.37 -5.88 -24.93
N LEU A 358 11.39 -5.51 -26.21
CA LEU A 358 11.36 -6.44 -27.35
C LEU A 358 12.74 -6.94 -27.80
N ASN A 359 13.84 -6.37 -27.30
CA ASN A 359 15.17 -6.76 -27.78
C ASN A 359 15.63 -8.07 -27.16
N ALA A 360 15.68 -9.11 -28.00
CA ALA A 360 16.25 -10.42 -27.72
C ALA A 360 17.76 -10.41 -27.32
N ASN A 361 18.40 -9.24 -27.34
CA ASN A 361 19.84 -9.02 -27.13
C ASN A 361 20.11 -8.14 -25.91
N LEU A 362 19.46 -8.42 -24.77
CA LEU A 362 19.85 -7.80 -23.50
C LEU A 362 21.27 -8.28 -23.13
N MET A 363 22.25 -7.39 -23.30
CA MET A 363 23.63 -7.61 -22.87
C MET A 363 23.79 -7.17 -21.42
N MET A 364 24.26 -8.08 -20.58
CA MET A 364 24.36 -7.88 -19.14
C MET A 364 25.82 -7.86 -18.73
N ASP A 365 26.24 -6.80 -18.05
CA ASP A 365 27.57 -6.71 -17.49
C ASP A 365 27.68 -7.51 -16.16
N ILE A 366 28.89 -7.55 -15.59
CA ILE A 366 29.13 -8.22 -14.32
C ILE A 366 28.30 -7.62 -13.16
N GLY A 367 28.10 -6.30 -13.14
CA GLY A 367 27.39 -5.60 -12.07
C GLY A 367 25.92 -6.00 -12.02
N SER A 368 25.23 -5.81 -13.15
CA SER A 368 23.82 -6.18 -13.34
C SER A 368 23.60 -7.67 -13.11
N THR A 369 24.53 -8.53 -13.59
CA THR A 369 24.41 -9.97 -13.41
C THR A 369 24.47 -10.37 -11.94
N LEU A 370 25.43 -9.83 -11.19
CA LEU A 370 25.59 -10.13 -9.77
C LEU A 370 24.43 -9.57 -8.93
N LYS A 371 23.92 -8.38 -9.29
CA LYS A 371 22.76 -7.78 -8.62
C LYS A 371 21.50 -8.59 -8.84
N ALA A 372 21.18 -8.97 -10.06
CA ALA A 372 20.01 -9.79 -10.37
C ALA A 372 20.09 -11.14 -9.67
N THR A 373 21.27 -11.78 -9.72
CA THR A 373 21.52 -13.04 -9.01
C THR A 373 21.33 -12.87 -7.50
N ALA A 374 21.85 -11.80 -6.91
CA ALA A 374 21.74 -11.54 -5.48
C ALA A 374 20.30 -11.30 -5.01
N VAL A 375 19.55 -10.46 -5.74
CA VAL A 375 18.16 -10.14 -5.42
C VAL A 375 17.29 -11.39 -5.57
N PHE A 376 17.38 -12.07 -6.71
CA PHE A 376 16.56 -13.25 -6.99
C PHE A 376 16.84 -14.42 -6.05
N CYS A 377 18.11 -14.67 -5.72
CA CYS A 377 18.46 -15.76 -4.79
C CYS A 377 18.03 -15.49 -3.34
N MET A 378 17.72 -14.23 -2.98
CA MET A 378 17.25 -13.84 -1.65
C MET A 378 15.72 -13.75 -1.53
N LEU A 379 14.97 -13.91 -2.62
CA LEU A 379 13.51 -13.91 -2.57
C LEU A 379 12.99 -15.06 -1.72
N SER A 380 12.08 -14.75 -0.78
CA SER A 380 11.33 -15.77 -0.06
C SER A 380 10.35 -16.47 -1.00
N SER A 381 9.76 -17.59 -0.58
CA SER A 381 8.75 -18.28 -1.39
C SER A 381 7.56 -17.38 -1.72
N SER A 382 7.12 -16.53 -0.79
CA SER A 382 6.03 -15.58 -1.04
C SER A 382 6.45 -14.46 -1.99
N ASP A 383 7.67 -13.94 -1.84
CA ASP A 383 8.18 -12.88 -2.72
C ASP A 383 8.43 -13.41 -4.15
N LEU A 384 8.82 -14.69 -4.29
CA LEU A 384 8.95 -15.32 -5.60
C LEU A 384 7.59 -15.44 -6.30
N LEU A 385 6.50 -15.73 -5.58
CA LEU A 385 5.15 -15.74 -6.15
C LEU A 385 4.75 -14.36 -6.66
N LYS A 386 4.99 -13.32 -5.85
CA LYS A 386 4.74 -11.92 -6.24
C LYS A 386 5.56 -11.52 -7.44
N PHE A 387 6.82 -11.94 -7.47
CA PHE A 387 7.71 -11.70 -8.60
C PHE A 387 7.18 -12.34 -9.88
N VAL A 388 6.87 -13.64 -9.85
CA VAL A 388 6.33 -14.34 -11.03
C VAL A 388 5.05 -13.66 -11.49
N PHE A 389 4.15 -13.29 -10.58
CA PHE A 389 2.94 -12.56 -10.95
C PHE A 389 3.26 -11.23 -11.66
N ALA A 390 4.17 -10.43 -11.08
CA ALA A 390 4.59 -9.15 -11.66
C ALA A 390 5.29 -9.28 -13.02
N CYS A 391 5.90 -10.44 -13.34
CA CYS A 391 6.49 -10.68 -14.66
C CYS A 391 5.45 -10.76 -15.79
N TYR A 392 4.20 -11.09 -15.47
CA TYR A 392 3.14 -11.34 -16.44
C TYR A 392 1.95 -10.38 -16.31
N ASP A 393 1.90 -9.57 -15.26
CA ASP A 393 1.03 -8.38 -15.15
C ASP A 393 1.71 -7.20 -15.87
N GLU A 394 1.90 -7.31 -17.19
CA GLU A 394 2.58 -6.28 -18.00
C GLU A 394 1.87 -4.92 -17.91
N ASP A 395 0.56 -4.95 -17.67
CA ASP A 395 -0.29 -3.78 -17.55
C ASP A 395 -0.24 -3.12 -16.16
N GLY A 396 0.19 -3.86 -15.13
CA GLY A 396 0.34 -3.35 -13.75
C GLY A 396 -0.99 -3.09 -13.04
N TYR A 397 -2.09 -3.64 -13.54
CA TYR A 397 -3.43 -3.48 -12.96
C TYR A 397 -3.64 -4.36 -11.72
N GLY A 398 -2.66 -5.20 -11.36
CA GLY A 398 -2.79 -6.17 -10.27
C GLY A 398 -3.61 -7.39 -10.66
N THR A 399 -3.77 -7.62 -11.97
CA THR A 399 -4.52 -8.74 -12.54
C THR A 399 -3.81 -9.28 -13.77
N ILE A 400 -3.77 -10.60 -13.93
CA ILE A 400 -3.22 -11.25 -15.13
C ILE A 400 -4.38 -11.81 -15.96
N ASP A 401 -4.38 -11.62 -17.28
CA ASP A 401 -5.33 -12.29 -18.17
C ASP A 401 -5.11 -13.81 -18.12
N ASN A 402 -6.19 -14.57 -18.09
CA ASN A 402 -6.16 -16.02 -18.22
C ASN A 402 -5.36 -16.48 -19.45
N ASN A 403 -5.27 -15.69 -20.53
CA ASN A 403 -4.42 -15.99 -21.68
C ASN A 403 -2.92 -15.83 -21.37
N GLU A 404 -2.53 -14.75 -20.70
CA GLU A 404 -1.14 -14.50 -20.27
C GLU A 404 -0.68 -15.58 -19.29
N PHE A 405 -1.56 -15.95 -18.35
CA PHE A 405 -1.29 -17.05 -17.41
C PHE A 405 -1.06 -18.39 -18.13
N LYS A 406 -1.82 -18.68 -19.21
CA LYS A 406 -1.59 -19.87 -20.04
C LYS A 406 -0.25 -19.79 -20.80
N GLN A 407 0.11 -18.63 -21.33
CA GLN A 407 1.39 -18.41 -22.03
C GLN A 407 2.59 -18.58 -21.08
N MET A 408 2.47 -18.09 -19.84
CA MET A 408 3.44 -18.34 -18.78
C MET A 408 3.64 -19.85 -18.57
N LEU A 409 2.54 -20.59 -18.39
CA LEU A 409 2.61 -22.04 -18.15
C LEU A 409 3.22 -22.80 -19.33
N ALA A 410 2.92 -22.41 -20.57
CA ALA A 410 3.54 -22.98 -21.76
C ALA A 410 5.06 -22.75 -21.79
N SER A 411 5.52 -21.59 -21.35
CA SER A 411 6.95 -21.27 -21.24
C SER A 411 7.64 -22.09 -20.14
N PHE A 412 6.95 -22.30 -19.02
CA PHE A 412 7.47 -23.02 -17.86
C PHE A 412 7.56 -24.54 -18.09
N HIS A 413 6.66 -25.08 -18.92
CA HIS A 413 6.51 -26.53 -19.14
C HIS A 413 6.57 -26.92 -20.63
N PRO A 414 7.71 -26.70 -21.32
CA PRO A 414 7.85 -26.92 -22.76
C PRO A 414 7.88 -28.41 -23.19
N ARG A 415 8.12 -29.34 -22.26
CA ARG A 415 8.35 -30.79 -22.53
C ARG A 415 7.43 -31.73 -21.75
N HIS A 416 6.34 -31.22 -21.16
CA HIS A 416 5.27 -32.01 -20.56
C HIS A 416 4.03 -31.76 -21.41
N SER A 417 3.53 -32.72 -22.18
CA SER A 417 2.44 -33.61 -21.74
C SER A 417 1.31 -32.80 -21.07
N ASP A 418 0.63 -31.98 -21.89
CA ASP A 418 -0.44 -31.04 -21.54
C ASP A 418 -1.55 -31.62 -20.66
N GLU A 419 -1.65 -32.94 -20.50
CA GLU A 419 -2.77 -33.52 -19.78
C GLU A 419 -2.81 -33.16 -18.29
N HIS A 420 -1.69 -33.17 -17.56
CA HIS A 420 -1.73 -32.88 -16.12
C HIS A 420 -1.94 -31.41 -15.80
N VAL A 421 -1.24 -30.51 -16.51
CA VAL A 421 -1.41 -29.06 -16.35
C VAL A 421 -2.76 -28.63 -16.92
N ALA A 422 -3.16 -29.09 -18.11
CA ALA A 422 -4.48 -28.76 -18.66
C ALA A 422 -5.62 -29.38 -17.85
N ARG A 423 -5.46 -30.58 -17.27
CA ARG A 423 -6.45 -31.16 -16.33
C ARG A 423 -6.54 -30.33 -15.06
N ALA A 424 -5.41 -29.93 -14.49
CA ALA A 424 -5.38 -29.07 -13.31
C ALA A 424 -5.99 -27.67 -13.58
N LEU A 425 -5.85 -27.14 -14.80
CA LEU A 425 -6.50 -25.89 -15.24
C LEU A 425 -7.99 -26.08 -15.53
N LYS A 426 -8.42 -27.24 -16.05
CA LYS A 426 -9.84 -27.58 -16.23
C LYS A 426 -10.58 -27.65 -14.89
N GLU A 427 -9.92 -28.10 -13.83
CA GLU A 427 -10.50 -28.13 -12.48
C GLU A 427 -10.75 -26.73 -11.89
N PHE A 428 -10.08 -25.70 -12.40
CA PHE A 428 -10.14 -24.34 -11.85
C PHE A 428 -11.02 -23.37 -12.67
N ASP A 429 -11.68 -23.86 -13.72
CA ASP A 429 -12.58 -23.14 -14.63
C ASP A 429 -12.14 -21.70 -14.95
N LEU A 430 -11.06 -21.58 -15.74
CA LEU A 430 -10.60 -20.27 -16.21
C LEU A 430 -11.54 -19.77 -17.31
N THR A 431 -12.40 -18.82 -16.98
CA THR A 431 -13.32 -18.16 -17.92
C THR A 431 -12.54 -17.55 -19.10
N VAL A 432 -13.00 -17.79 -20.33
CA VAL A 432 -12.41 -17.19 -21.54
C VAL A 432 -12.61 -15.66 -21.47
N GLY A 433 -11.51 -14.89 -21.55
CA GLY A 433 -11.53 -13.43 -21.39
C GLY A 433 -11.66 -12.93 -19.94
N GLY A 434 -11.53 -13.82 -18.96
CA GLY A 434 -11.42 -13.42 -17.55
C GLY A 434 -10.00 -13.05 -17.16
N SER A 435 -9.86 -12.24 -16.12
CA SER A 435 -8.60 -11.93 -15.47
C SER A 435 -8.57 -12.48 -14.05
N MET A 436 -7.37 -12.73 -13.53
CA MET A 436 -7.16 -13.23 -12.18
C MET A 436 -6.37 -12.25 -11.33
N SER A 437 -6.88 -11.96 -10.13
CA SER A 437 -6.13 -11.19 -9.13
C SER A 437 -4.97 -12.00 -8.53
N PHE A 438 -4.02 -11.31 -7.91
CA PHE A 438 -2.93 -11.97 -7.17
C PHE A 438 -3.43 -12.97 -6.12
N GLU A 439 -4.57 -12.71 -5.47
CA GLU A 439 -5.13 -13.61 -4.45
C GLU A 439 -5.58 -14.94 -5.03
N THR A 440 -6.26 -14.86 -6.18
CA THR A 440 -6.72 -16.02 -6.94
C THR A 440 -5.51 -16.83 -7.42
N PHE A 441 -4.50 -16.14 -7.94
CA PHE A 441 -3.24 -16.75 -8.36
C PHE A 441 -2.53 -17.44 -7.20
N GLU A 442 -2.37 -16.77 -6.06
CA GLU A 442 -1.71 -17.35 -4.89
C GLU A 442 -2.47 -18.59 -4.37
N SER A 443 -3.79 -18.54 -4.33
CA SER A 443 -4.63 -19.68 -3.93
C SER A 443 -4.50 -20.86 -4.90
N LEU A 444 -4.45 -20.57 -6.20
CA LEU A 444 -4.22 -21.56 -7.25
C LEU A 444 -2.86 -22.25 -7.08
N ILE A 445 -1.79 -21.47 -6.89
CA ILE A 445 -0.44 -22.04 -6.73
C ILE A 445 -0.30 -22.81 -5.41
N LYS A 446 -0.95 -22.36 -4.33
CA LYS A 446 -0.99 -23.13 -3.06
C LYS A 446 -1.62 -24.51 -3.24
N LYS A 447 -2.65 -24.63 -4.08
CA LYS A 447 -3.29 -25.91 -4.42
C LYS A 447 -2.48 -26.73 -5.43
N LEU A 448 -1.81 -26.06 -6.37
CA LEU A 448 -1.04 -26.69 -7.45
C LEU A 448 0.43 -26.18 -7.48
N PRO A 449 1.27 -26.53 -6.48
CA PRO A 449 2.62 -25.97 -6.37
C PRO A 449 3.54 -26.32 -7.55
N HIS A 450 3.26 -27.44 -8.24
CA HIS A 450 4.04 -27.90 -9.38
C HIS A 450 3.98 -26.96 -10.58
N LEU A 451 2.92 -26.13 -10.70
CA LEU A 451 2.78 -25.15 -11.78
C LEU A 451 3.95 -24.16 -11.82
N LEU A 452 4.42 -23.70 -10.65
CA LEU A 452 5.54 -22.77 -10.54
C LEU A 452 6.88 -23.45 -10.19
N TYR A 453 6.94 -24.78 -10.12
CA TYR A 453 8.18 -25.50 -9.85
C TYR A 453 9.36 -25.04 -10.76
N PRO A 454 9.17 -24.72 -12.06
CA PRO A 454 10.25 -24.19 -12.90
C PRO A 454 10.89 -22.90 -12.37
N ALA A 455 10.11 -21.95 -11.81
CA ALA A 455 10.66 -20.74 -11.20
C ALA A 455 11.53 -21.06 -9.97
N PHE A 456 11.03 -21.93 -9.07
CA PHE A 456 11.80 -22.38 -7.91
C PHE A 456 13.07 -23.15 -8.31
N ARG A 457 12.99 -23.98 -9.37
CA ARG A 457 14.12 -24.71 -9.93
C ARG A 457 15.20 -23.75 -10.44
N VAL A 458 14.83 -22.71 -11.18
CA VAL A 458 15.76 -21.67 -11.64
C VAL A 458 16.47 -21.02 -10.44
N GLN A 459 15.73 -20.62 -9.40
CA GLN A 459 16.31 -20.04 -8.18
C GLN A 459 17.29 -21.00 -7.51
N GLU A 460 16.89 -22.26 -7.34
CA GLU A 460 17.71 -23.28 -6.69
C GLU A 460 19.00 -23.60 -7.47
N LYS A 461 18.93 -23.59 -8.81
CA LYS A 461 20.09 -23.74 -9.68
C LYS A 461 21.01 -22.53 -9.64
N MET A 462 20.47 -21.31 -9.67
CA MET A 462 21.26 -20.08 -9.49
C MET A 462 21.99 -20.12 -8.14
N GLN A 463 21.29 -20.46 -7.05
CA GLN A 463 21.90 -20.62 -5.73
C GLN A 463 22.95 -21.74 -5.66
N LYS A 464 22.78 -22.82 -6.42
CA LYS A 464 23.76 -23.92 -6.46
C LYS A 464 25.02 -23.51 -7.21
N ARG A 465 24.87 -22.83 -8.36
CA ARG A 465 25.97 -22.42 -9.23
C ARG A 465 26.75 -21.24 -8.66
N PHE A 466 26.05 -20.23 -8.14
CA PHE A 466 26.66 -19.10 -7.44
C PHE A 466 26.79 -19.40 -5.96
N MET A 467 28.01 -19.39 -5.41
CA MET A 467 28.33 -19.55 -3.97
C MET A 467 27.91 -20.87 -3.28
N GLY A 468 26.92 -21.59 -3.82
CA GLY A 468 26.41 -22.87 -3.32
C GLY A 468 25.23 -22.72 -2.34
N ARG A 469 24.35 -23.73 -2.28
CA ARG A 469 23.11 -23.72 -1.47
C ARG A 469 23.33 -23.41 0.01
N ARG A 470 24.43 -23.90 0.60
CA ARG A 470 24.74 -23.67 2.03
C ARG A 470 24.97 -22.18 2.34
N PHE A 471 25.60 -21.46 1.41
CA PHE A 471 25.84 -20.03 1.56
C PHE A 471 24.51 -19.26 1.58
N TRP A 472 23.65 -19.48 0.58
CA TRP A 472 22.37 -18.81 0.48
C TRP A 472 21.44 -19.15 1.65
N LYS A 473 21.34 -20.43 2.04
CA LYS A 473 20.54 -20.83 3.20
C LYS A 473 20.97 -20.11 4.49
N ARG A 474 22.29 -19.92 4.70
CA ARG A 474 22.80 -19.11 5.81
C ARG A 474 22.42 -17.64 5.67
N LYS A 475 22.58 -17.05 4.48
CA LYS A 475 22.25 -15.64 4.22
C LYS A 475 20.76 -15.35 4.42
N LEU A 476 19.86 -16.19 3.92
CA LEU A 476 18.41 -16.06 4.16
C LEU A 476 18.10 -16.13 5.67
N SER A 477 18.67 -17.10 6.38
CA SER A 477 18.47 -17.22 7.84
C SER A 477 18.95 -15.98 8.61
N LEU A 478 20.09 -15.39 8.24
CA LEU A 478 20.59 -14.17 8.86
C LEU A 478 19.72 -12.95 8.51
N TYR A 479 19.21 -12.89 7.29
CA TYR A 479 18.29 -11.83 6.86
C TYR A 479 16.96 -11.90 7.61
N GLU A 480 16.37 -13.09 7.76
CA GLU A 480 15.16 -13.32 8.55
C GLU A 480 15.36 -12.93 10.02
N GLU A 481 16.48 -13.32 10.61
CA GLU A 481 16.84 -12.93 11.98
C GLU A 481 16.99 -11.41 12.11
N ALA A 482 17.72 -10.77 11.19
CA ALA A 482 17.88 -9.32 11.19
C ALA A 482 16.53 -8.60 11.00
N LYS A 483 15.65 -9.10 10.12
CA LYS A 483 14.31 -8.54 9.91
C LYS A 483 13.46 -8.62 11.17
N ARG A 484 13.44 -9.77 11.85
CA ARG A 484 12.75 -9.94 13.12
C ARG A 484 13.25 -8.96 14.19
N LEU A 485 14.57 -8.83 14.34
CA LEU A 485 15.17 -7.88 15.29
C LEU A 485 14.87 -6.41 14.95
N VAL A 486 14.67 -6.06 13.67
CA VAL A 486 14.25 -4.71 13.29
C VAL A 486 12.80 -4.45 13.70
N ILE A 487 11.91 -5.42 13.47
CA ILE A 487 10.49 -5.33 13.87
C ILE A 487 10.37 -5.21 15.39
N GLU A 488 11.09 -6.04 16.14
CA GLU A 488 11.13 -5.98 17.61
C GLU A 488 11.63 -4.61 18.12
N ASP A 489 12.73 -4.08 17.54
CA ASP A 489 13.23 -2.74 17.90
C ASP A 489 12.13 -1.66 17.71
N GLU A 490 11.34 -1.76 16.63
CA GLU A 490 10.29 -0.80 16.30
C GLU A 490 9.07 -0.92 17.21
N GLU A 491 8.66 -2.15 17.56
CA GLU A 491 7.59 -2.39 18.52
C GLU A 491 7.96 -1.86 19.91
N GLN A 492 9.20 -2.07 20.35
CA GLN A 492 9.70 -1.52 21.61
C GLN A 492 9.74 0.01 21.59
N ALA A 493 10.15 0.61 20.47
CA ALA A 493 10.11 2.07 20.32
C ALA A 493 8.68 2.62 20.43
N LYS A 494 7.70 1.99 19.77
CA LYS A 494 6.28 2.37 19.86
C LYS A 494 5.72 2.20 21.28
N LEU A 495 6.10 1.13 21.98
CA LEU A 495 5.69 0.91 23.36
C LEU A 495 6.30 1.95 24.31
N ALA A 496 7.57 2.32 24.11
CA ALA A 496 8.22 3.39 24.87
C ALA A 496 7.52 4.73 24.64
N GLU A 497 7.21 5.09 23.39
CA GLU A 497 6.48 6.31 23.04
C GLU A 497 5.07 6.33 23.67
N ARG A 498 4.34 5.21 23.64
CA ARG A 498 3.04 5.06 24.33
C ARG A 498 3.15 5.27 25.84
N ARG A 499 4.22 4.78 26.47
CA ARG A 499 4.47 4.98 27.91
C ARG A 499 4.77 6.44 28.23
N GLU A 500 5.63 7.07 27.44
CA GLU A 500 5.95 8.49 27.59
C GLU A 500 4.70 9.36 27.41
N ARG A 501 3.85 9.06 26.42
CA ARG A 501 2.59 9.77 26.22
C ARG A 501 1.66 9.66 27.43
N LYS A 502 1.47 8.45 27.98
CA LYS A 502 0.67 8.25 29.20
C LYS A 502 1.22 9.05 30.38
N GLN A 503 2.54 9.05 30.57
CA GLN A 503 3.17 9.83 31.64
C GLN A 503 2.95 11.35 31.44
N ARG A 504 2.99 11.84 30.19
CA ARG A 504 2.69 13.25 29.89
C ARG A 504 1.23 13.58 30.16
N GLU A 505 0.31 12.69 29.81
CA GLU A 505 -1.14 12.84 30.06
C GLU A 505 -1.45 12.84 31.57
N GLU A 506 -0.85 11.91 32.33
CA GLU A 506 -0.95 11.85 33.80
C GLU A 506 -0.39 13.12 34.45
N TYR A 507 0.81 13.55 34.05
CA TYR A 507 1.41 14.79 34.54
C TYR A 507 0.56 16.04 34.21
N ALA A 508 -0.02 16.09 33.01
CA ALA A 508 -0.94 17.17 32.63
C ALA A 508 -2.24 17.15 33.44
N ALA A 509 -2.77 15.97 33.77
CA ALA A 509 -3.94 15.81 34.63
C ALA A 509 -3.65 16.28 36.06
N ASP A 510 -2.51 15.92 36.63
CA ASP A 510 -2.06 16.37 37.95
C ASP A 510 -1.88 17.89 38.00
N LEU A 511 -1.30 18.49 36.96
CA LEU A 511 -1.21 19.95 36.86
C LEU A 511 -2.60 20.62 36.83
N ARG A 512 -3.56 20.06 36.09
CA ARG A 512 -4.94 20.56 36.05
C ARG A 512 -5.62 20.47 37.42
N LEU A 513 -5.47 19.35 38.13
CA LEU A 513 -5.98 19.18 39.50
C LEU A 513 -5.37 20.21 40.46
N SER A 514 -4.05 20.40 40.44
CA SER A 514 -3.37 21.40 41.27
C SER A 514 -3.79 22.85 40.97
N ALA A 515 -4.16 23.14 39.72
CA ALA A 515 -4.67 24.45 39.31
C ALA A 515 -6.10 24.68 39.82
N ILE A 516 -6.94 23.64 39.78
CA ILE A 516 -8.30 23.65 40.35
C ILE A 516 -8.23 23.85 41.86
N ASP A 517 -7.36 23.14 42.58
CA ASP A 517 -7.20 23.30 44.03
C ASP A 517 -6.77 24.72 44.41
N ARG A 518 -5.80 25.29 43.70
CA ARG A 518 -5.39 26.70 43.89
C ARG A 518 -6.54 27.68 43.61
N PHE A 519 -7.40 27.40 42.64
CA PHE A 519 -8.58 28.22 42.35
C PHE A 519 -9.64 28.12 43.46
N VAL A 520 -9.92 26.91 43.94
CA VAL A 520 -10.84 26.66 45.06
C VAL A 520 -10.34 27.36 46.33
N GLU A 521 -9.04 27.31 46.60
CA GLU A 521 -8.44 27.94 47.77
C GLU A 521 -8.49 29.47 47.72
N LYS A 522 -8.21 30.07 46.56
CA LYS A 522 -8.41 31.52 46.30
C LYS A 522 -9.88 31.91 46.49
N SER A 523 -10.81 31.08 46.02
CA SER A 523 -12.26 31.31 46.16
C SER A 523 -12.71 31.26 47.62
N LYS A 524 -12.19 30.31 48.41
CA LYS A 524 -12.41 30.23 49.87
C LYS A 524 -11.84 31.45 50.60
N LYS A 525 -10.63 31.91 50.25
CA LYS A 525 -10.03 33.14 50.81
C LYS A 525 -10.86 34.40 50.48
N LYS A 526 -11.39 34.49 49.25
CA LYS A 526 -12.26 35.61 48.82
C LYS A 526 -13.60 35.62 49.55
N ARG A 527 -14.21 34.44 49.79
CA ARG A 527 -15.40 34.29 50.65
C ARG A 527 -15.14 34.68 52.11
N ARG A 528 -14.01 34.25 52.69
CA ARG A 528 -13.63 34.63 54.07
C ARG A 528 -13.41 36.15 54.24
N ARG A 529 -12.90 36.84 53.22
CA ARG A 529 -12.76 38.31 53.23
C ARG A 529 -14.12 39.04 53.15
N ARG A 530 -15.10 38.47 52.45
CA ARG A 530 -16.47 39.02 52.37
C ARG A 530 -17.31 38.82 53.63
N HIS A 531 -16.93 37.91 54.53
CA HIS A 531 -17.61 37.69 55.81
C HIS A 531 -16.99 38.46 56.99
N LYS A 532 -15.86 39.15 56.78
CA LYS A 532 -15.18 39.99 57.77
C LYS A 532 -15.40 41.49 57.55
N LEU A 533 -16.09 41.85 56.46
CA LEU A 533 -16.73 43.14 56.23
C LEU A 533 -18.20 42.95 56.57
#